data_AF-V8PFU9-F1
#
_entry.id   AF-V8PFU9-F1
#
_cell.length_a   1.000
_cell.length_b   1.000
_cell.length_c   1.000
_cell.angle_alpha   90.00
_cell.angle_beta   90.00
_cell.angle_gamma   90.00
#
_symmetry.space_group_name_H-M   'P 1'
#
loop_
_entity.id
_entity.type
_entity.pdbx_description
1 polymer ?
#
loop_
_entity_poly.entity_id
_entity_poly.type
_entity_poly.pdbx_seq_one_letter_code
_entity_poly.pdbx_strand_id
1 'polypeptide(L)'
;MQSKKLLADYLWKNLPNFRIHKIVQHPDNWEKWLQEICNENGWKHKRSPIIWRELLDRGGKGLLLGGFNEFLEHAQQYYDITSDMMTEEMLLIANENLQTCIEIEAEEKELKSLINPLHIWLNRACSPACYHLIPLLTNGEIFGMETEISLHLFDRSIFKDILWGIVMETQDLASSVLRSVTLHTELDDIFLDADIIILFDDILQETIPTLEHCIHQVTNQCKTYGPLIEQNAKSNVKIIVMGKTFTNLKSLMLMTYAPSINPRNIITLATLLESEAKTMVARKMKMHPAGIKNLIVWGNISGNSFVDLSKTELYRYDSAIWGPPSFFRPLLDVLFDREWMQIEFVASLSSLTSWGARGLGMASAHTIATVLRYWYQGSPPGEMISLGVISEGQFGLPEGIVYSMPGRFENGSWDIYTEIEINEKTRSYLLILACDLIRVGSLHIHAIYRDVAEEEEEFEVNEPRASLIDQDRALESEDQTVAEDYPSEELLLSAEHLCKSFSNLIIQVASPARKTEVGGLAQLNTDVTESIEDRRRQCQLEELEGEVEEMCSKMQEDSSVSQI
;
A
#
# COMPACT_ATOMS: atom_id res chain seq x y z
N MET A 1 44.75 -20.26 -3.83
CA MET A 1 43.69 -21.27 -4.16
C MET A 1 43.99 -22.06 -5.44
N GLN A 2 44.64 -21.50 -6.49
CA GLN A 2 45.06 -22.27 -7.69
C GLN A 2 46.19 -23.29 -7.48
N SER A 3 47.00 -23.26 -6.41
CA SER A 3 47.94 -24.37 -6.14
C SER A 3 47.26 -25.71 -5.91
N LYS A 4 46.14 -25.63 -5.19
CA LYS A 4 45.18 -26.70 -4.98
C LYS A 4 44.39 -27.01 -6.25
N LYS A 5 44.01 -25.98 -7.03
CA LYS A 5 43.41 -26.21 -8.36
C LYS A 5 44.38 -26.99 -9.24
N LEU A 6 45.67 -26.71 -9.28
CA LEU A 6 46.63 -27.41 -10.14
C LEU A 6 46.84 -28.87 -9.73
N LEU A 7 47.07 -29.18 -8.44
CA LEU A 7 47.21 -30.57 -7.99
C LEU A 7 45.90 -31.35 -8.14
N ALA A 8 44.78 -30.75 -7.73
CA ALA A 8 43.48 -31.40 -7.87
C ALA A 8 43.13 -31.54 -9.37
N ASP A 9 43.20 -30.49 -10.19
CA ASP A 9 42.93 -30.57 -11.64
C ASP A 9 43.87 -31.52 -12.37
N TYR A 10 45.12 -31.67 -11.89
CA TYR A 10 46.04 -32.71 -12.36
C TYR A 10 45.54 -34.11 -12.00
N LEU A 11 45.12 -34.34 -10.75
CA LEU A 11 44.51 -35.61 -10.33
C LEU A 11 43.23 -35.91 -11.13
N TRP A 12 42.37 -34.92 -11.35
CA TRP A 12 41.15 -35.06 -12.15
C TRP A 12 41.42 -35.36 -13.62
N LYS A 13 42.43 -34.74 -14.23
CA LYS A 13 42.80 -35.02 -15.62
C LYS A 13 43.45 -36.40 -15.80
N ASN A 14 44.20 -36.88 -14.82
CA ASN A 14 45.02 -38.08 -14.94
C ASN A 14 44.41 -39.33 -14.30
N LEU A 15 43.35 -39.20 -13.49
CA LEU A 15 42.67 -40.32 -12.83
C LEU A 15 41.22 -40.44 -13.34
N PRO A 16 40.84 -41.57 -13.97
CA PRO A 16 39.56 -41.70 -14.67
C PRO A 16 38.32 -41.62 -13.77
N ASN A 17 38.47 -41.93 -12.47
CA ASN A 17 37.36 -41.95 -11.49
C ASN A 17 37.50 -40.86 -10.42
N PHE A 18 38.43 -39.92 -10.57
CA PHE A 18 38.56 -38.82 -9.63
C PHE A 18 37.63 -37.69 -10.07
N ARG A 19 36.80 -37.18 -9.17
CA ARG A 19 35.89 -36.05 -9.40
C ARG A 19 36.22 -34.96 -8.40
N ILE A 20 36.22 -33.70 -8.84
CA ILE A 20 36.46 -32.55 -7.96
C ILE A 20 35.26 -31.64 -8.02
N HIS A 21 34.84 -31.21 -6.84
CA HIS A 21 33.92 -30.11 -6.69
C HIS A 21 34.65 -28.96 -5.97
N LYS A 22 34.56 -27.77 -6.54
CA LYS A 22 35.20 -26.56 -5.99
C LYS A 22 34.11 -25.64 -5.49
N ILE A 23 34.17 -25.33 -4.19
CA ILE A 23 33.29 -24.36 -3.55
C ILE A 23 34.15 -23.13 -3.26
N VAL A 24 33.76 -21.99 -3.84
CA VAL A 24 34.44 -20.71 -3.68
C VAL A 24 33.53 -19.82 -2.84
N GLN A 25 34.10 -19.12 -1.86
CA GLN A 25 33.38 -18.19 -0.99
C GLN A 25 34.17 -16.89 -0.88
N HIS A 26 33.46 -15.77 -0.76
CA HIS A 26 34.05 -14.47 -0.49
C HIS A 26 34.75 -14.48 0.89
N PRO A 27 35.91 -13.79 1.07
CA PRO A 27 36.61 -13.73 2.36
C PRO A 27 35.72 -13.36 3.54
N ASP A 28 34.79 -12.42 3.36
CA ASP A 28 33.88 -11.94 4.42
C ASP A 28 32.88 -13.01 4.87
N ASN A 29 32.48 -13.89 3.96
CA ASN A 29 31.48 -14.94 4.23
C ASN A 29 32.14 -16.29 4.59
N TRP A 30 33.46 -16.42 4.39
CA TRP A 30 34.19 -17.69 4.58
C TRP A 30 34.08 -18.23 6.00
N GLU A 31 34.20 -17.37 7.01
CA GLU A 31 34.25 -17.82 8.41
C GLU A 31 32.89 -18.36 8.88
N LYS A 32 31.80 -17.67 8.53
CA LYS A 32 30.42 -18.13 8.79
C LYS A 32 30.14 -19.44 8.07
N TRP A 33 30.44 -19.51 6.77
CA TRP A 33 30.25 -20.71 5.96
C TRP A 33 31.06 -21.92 6.47
N LEU A 34 32.31 -21.69 6.90
CA LEU A 34 33.16 -22.75 7.46
C LEU A 34 32.59 -23.29 8.76
N GLN A 35 32.05 -22.44 9.63
CA GLN A 35 31.42 -22.86 10.88
C GLN A 35 30.18 -23.71 10.63
N GLU A 36 29.30 -23.30 9.69
CA GLU A 36 28.10 -24.05 9.31
C GLU A 36 28.46 -25.47 8.83
N ILE A 37 29.36 -25.58 7.85
CA ILE A 37 29.80 -26.87 7.30
C ILE A 37 30.48 -27.77 8.36
N CYS A 38 31.31 -27.18 9.23
CA CYS A 38 31.95 -27.94 10.30
C CYS A 38 30.94 -28.46 11.33
N ASN A 39 29.93 -27.68 11.66
CA ASN A 39 28.88 -28.08 12.60
C ASN A 39 28.01 -29.20 12.03
N GLU A 40 27.61 -29.11 10.77
CA GLU A 40 26.80 -30.13 10.09
C GLU A 40 27.50 -31.49 10.03
N ASN A 41 28.82 -31.49 9.80
CA ASN A 41 29.59 -32.73 9.60
C ASN A 41 30.37 -33.19 10.84
N GLY A 42 30.30 -32.44 11.95
CA GLY A 42 31.06 -32.71 13.17
C GLY A 42 32.59 -32.56 13.00
N TRP A 43 33.02 -31.68 12.10
CA TRP A 43 34.42 -31.45 11.77
C TRP A 43 35.02 -30.32 12.60
N LYS A 44 36.36 -30.30 12.68
CA LYS A 44 37.11 -29.21 13.31
C LYS A 44 38.15 -28.69 12.34
N HIS A 45 37.91 -27.51 11.79
CA HIS A 45 38.84 -26.85 10.88
C HIS A 45 38.77 -25.33 11.05
N LYS A 46 39.88 -24.63 10.81
CA LYS A 46 39.98 -23.17 11.09
C LYS A 46 40.65 -22.35 9.99
N ARG A 47 41.19 -23.00 8.94
CA ARG A 47 42.03 -22.31 7.94
C ARG A 47 41.53 -22.61 6.54
N SER A 48 41.71 -21.67 5.60
CA SER A 48 41.48 -21.97 4.20
C SER A 48 42.68 -22.73 3.60
N PRO A 49 42.48 -23.84 2.87
CA PRO A 49 41.22 -24.42 2.43
C PRO A 49 40.71 -25.46 3.44
N ILE A 50 39.43 -25.81 3.36
CA ILE A 50 38.96 -27.09 3.90
C ILE A 50 38.83 -28.08 2.74
N ILE A 51 39.31 -29.32 2.94
CA ILE A 51 39.28 -30.37 1.92
C ILE A 51 38.72 -31.64 2.57
N TRP A 52 37.77 -32.27 1.90
CA TRP A 52 37.19 -33.56 2.30
C TRP A 52 37.00 -34.43 1.06
N ARG A 53 36.81 -35.74 1.27
CA ARG A 53 36.42 -36.67 0.20
C ARG A 53 35.01 -37.19 0.45
N GLU A 54 34.30 -37.47 -0.63
CA GLU A 54 33.03 -38.21 -0.62
C GLU A 54 33.23 -39.52 -1.40
N LEU A 55 32.62 -40.60 -0.91
CA LEU A 55 32.69 -41.93 -1.55
C LEU A 55 31.66 -42.12 -2.66
N LEU A 56 30.66 -41.24 -2.74
CA LEU A 56 29.64 -41.18 -3.79
C LEU A 56 29.86 -39.92 -4.61
N ASP A 57 29.38 -39.90 -5.87
CA ASP A 57 29.57 -38.77 -6.79
C ASP A 57 29.10 -37.43 -6.18
N ARG A 58 28.04 -37.43 -5.33
CA ARG A 58 27.62 -36.33 -4.43
C ARG A 58 26.77 -36.81 -3.25
N GLY A 59 26.85 -36.11 -2.12
CA GLY A 59 25.90 -36.23 -0.99
C GLY A 59 26.14 -37.44 -0.09
N GLY A 60 27.29 -38.09 -0.23
CA GLY A 60 27.75 -39.12 0.68
C GLY A 60 28.34 -38.51 1.96
N LYS A 61 28.50 -39.32 3.00
CA LYS A 61 29.17 -38.87 4.23
C LYS A 61 30.60 -38.43 3.90
N GLY A 62 30.88 -37.14 4.04
CA GLY A 62 32.21 -36.57 3.83
C GLY A 62 33.21 -37.09 4.87
N LEU A 63 34.42 -37.39 4.43
CA LEU A 63 35.56 -37.65 5.29
C LEU A 63 36.53 -36.47 5.17
N LEU A 64 36.66 -35.69 6.25
CA LEU A 64 37.59 -34.57 6.33
C LEU A 64 39.02 -35.05 6.09
N LEU A 65 39.69 -34.45 5.10
CA LEU A 65 41.12 -34.61 4.86
C LEU A 65 41.92 -33.53 5.59
N GLY A 66 41.36 -32.32 5.71
CA GLY A 66 41.96 -31.22 6.45
C GLY A 66 42.30 -30.04 5.55
N GLY A 67 43.49 -29.46 5.75
CA GLY A 67 43.99 -28.35 4.97
C GLY A 67 44.77 -28.78 3.72
N PHE A 68 45.58 -27.87 3.21
CA PHE A 68 46.38 -28.14 2.02
C PHE A 68 47.46 -29.18 2.24
N ASN A 69 48.17 -29.07 3.36
CA ASN A 69 49.33 -29.91 3.65
C ASN A 69 48.87 -31.37 3.79
N GLU A 70 47.75 -31.58 4.49
CA GLU A 70 47.14 -32.89 4.68
C GLU A 70 46.64 -33.48 3.35
N PHE A 71 46.11 -32.64 2.45
CA PHE A 71 45.74 -33.09 1.10
C PHE A 71 46.96 -33.46 0.24
N LEU A 72 48.06 -32.73 0.38
CA LEU A 72 49.31 -33.00 -0.35
C LEU A 72 49.96 -34.31 0.15
N GLU A 73 49.97 -34.54 1.46
CA GLU A 73 50.36 -35.82 2.06
C GLU A 73 49.46 -36.96 1.58
N HIS A 74 48.14 -36.75 1.54
CA HIS A 74 47.21 -37.74 1.01
C HIS A 74 47.48 -38.06 -0.46
N ALA A 75 47.73 -37.04 -1.29
CA ALA A 75 48.02 -37.21 -2.70
C ALA A 75 49.35 -37.96 -2.92
N GLN A 76 50.37 -37.67 -2.12
CA GLN A 76 51.65 -38.36 -2.18
C GLN A 76 51.52 -39.83 -1.71
N GLN A 77 50.84 -40.10 -0.60
CA GLN A 77 50.72 -41.45 -0.06
C GLN A 77 49.83 -42.35 -0.90
N TYR A 78 48.76 -41.80 -1.49
CA TYR A 78 47.73 -42.59 -2.17
C TYR A 78 47.92 -42.64 -3.69
N TYR A 79 48.44 -41.57 -4.30
CA TYR A 79 48.60 -41.46 -5.75
C TYR A 79 50.05 -41.30 -6.21
N ASP A 80 51.04 -41.27 -5.29
CA ASP A 80 52.47 -41.08 -5.58
C ASP A 80 52.78 -39.80 -6.39
N ILE A 81 51.98 -38.75 -6.16
CA ILE A 81 52.13 -37.45 -6.84
C ILE A 81 52.66 -36.43 -5.84
N THR A 82 53.75 -35.77 -6.22
CA THR A 82 54.34 -34.64 -5.49
C THR A 82 54.13 -33.34 -6.29
N SER A 83 53.85 -32.25 -5.59
CA SER A 83 53.68 -30.92 -6.19
C SER A 83 54.55 -29.94 -5.44
N ASP A 84 55.64 -29.51 -6.08
CA ASP A 84 56.48 -28.41 -5.59
C ASP A 84 55.82 -27.09 -6.02
N MET A 85 55.22 -26.38 -5.07
CA MET A 85 54.70 -25.05 -5.34
C MET A 85 55.11 -24.08 -4.25
N MET A 86 55.65 -22.94 -4.65
CA MET A 86 56.19 -21.96 -3.72
C MET A 86 55.05 -21.14 -3.08
N THR A 87 55.24 -20.75 -1.82
CA THR A 87 54.27 -19.92 -1.08
C THR A 87 53.96 -18.60 -1.77
N GLU A 88 54.94 -18.02 -2.47
CA GLU A 88 54.77 -16.77 -3.25
C GLU A 88 53.82 -16.95 -4.44
N GLU A 89 53.98 -18.03 -5.20
CA GLU A 89 53.09 -18.37 -6.32
C GLU A 89 51.65 -18.57 -5.83
N MET A 90 51.48 -19.19 -4.66
CA MET A 90 50.17 -19.39 -4.04
C MET A 90 49.44 -18.09 -3.69
N LEU A 91 50.19 -17.08 -3.24
CA LEU A 91 49.66 -15.77 -2.87
C LEU A 91 49.27 -14.95 -4.10
N LEU A 92 50.10 -14.92 -5.14
CA LEU A 92 49.80 -14.26 -6.41
C LEU A 92 48.48 -14.77 -7.02
N ILE A 93 48.37 -16.09 -7.07
CA ILE A 93 47.18 -16.82 -7.47
C ILE A 93 45.95 -16.46 -6.62
N ALA A 94 46.09 -16.39 -5.29
CA ALA A 94 44.97 -16.06 -4.41
C ALA A 94 44.47 -14.64 -4.71
N ASN A 95 45.40 -13.73 -4.95
CA ASN A 95 45.11 -12.35 -5.35
C ASN A 95 44.40 -12.30 -6.71
N GLU A 96 44.86 -13.04 -7.72
CA GLU A 96 44.20 -13.12 -9.03
C GLU A 96 42.77 -13.66 -8.96
N ASN A 97 42.51 -14.72 -8.17
CA ASN A 97 41.14 -15.23 -8.01
C ASN A 97 40.25 -14.22 -7.27
N LEU A 98 40.78 -13.52 -6.27
CA LEU A 98 40.04 -12.48 -5.55
C LEU A 98 39.68 -11.34 -6.52
N GLN A 99 40.64 -10.89 -7.31
CA GLN A 99 40.44 -9.88 -8.35
C GLN A 99 39.33 -10.30 -9.33
N THR A 100 39.38 -11.55 -9.81
CA THR A 100 38.37 -12.09 -10.73
C THR A 100 36.98 -12.14 -10.06
N CYS A 101 36.89 -12.52 -8.78
CA CYS A 101 35.62 -12.50 -8.05
C CYS A 101 35.07 -11.08 -7.93
N ILE A 102 35.91 -10.10 -7.60
CA ILE A 102 35.54 -8.69 -7.53
C ILE A 102 35.05 -8.19 -8.90
N GLU A 103 35.73 -8.55 -9.98
CA GLU A 103 35.34 -8.17 -11.35
C GLU A 103 33.98 -8.78 -11.75
N ILE A 104 33.74 -10.06 -11.43
CA ILE A 104 32.45 -10.72 -11.70
C ILE A 104 31.32 -10.06 -10.88
N GLU A 105 31.55 -9.78 -9.58
CA GLU A 105 30.57 -9.10 -8.74
C GLU A 105 30.29 -7.67 -9.25
N ALA A 106 31.33 -6.97 -9.72
CA ALA A 106 31.19 -5.65 -10.32
C ALA A 106 30.39 -5.71 -11.63
N GLU A 107 30.68 -6.66 -12.52
CA GLU A 107 29.94 -6.88 -13.77
C GLU A 107 28.48 -7.28 -13.49
N GLU A 108 28.23 -8.16 -12.51
CA GLU A 108 26.87 -8.52 -12.11
C GLU A 108 26.11 -7.32 -11.54
N LYS A 109 26.78 -6.47 -10.77
CA LYS A 109 26.21 -5.22 -10.24
C LYS A 109 25.93 -4.22 -11.35
N GLU A 110 26.81 -4.11 -12.34
CA GLU A 110 26.61 -3.27 -13.53
C GLU A 110 25.42 -3.77 -14.36
N LEU A 111 25.35 -5.08 -14.64
CA LEU A 111 24.21 -5.70 -15.32
C LEU A 111 22.89 -5.48 -14.56
N LYS A 112 22.90 -5.62 -13.23
CA LYS A 112 21.73 -5.31 -12.39
C LYS A 112 21.36 -3.83 -12.47
N SER A 113 22.34 -2.92 -12.54
CA SER A 113 22.07 -1.48 -12.66
C SER A 113 21.44 -1.08 -14.01
N LEU A 114 21.64 -1.88 -15.06
CA LEU A 114 20.99 -1.68 -16.36
C LEU A 114 19.52 -2.12 -16.36
N ILE A 115 19.10 -2.90 -15.37
CA ILE A 115 17.73 -3.39 -15.22
C ILE A 115 17.04 -2.52 -14.16
N ASN A 116 16.13 -1.65 -14.60
CA ASN A 116 15.38 -0.76 -13.73
C ASN A 116 13.88 -1.11 -13.80
N PRO A 117 13.43 -2.17 -13.09
CA PRO A 117 12.03 -2.54 -13.06
C PRO A 117 11.24 -1.49 -12.27
N LEU A 118 9.95 -1.35 -12.55
CA LEU A 118 9.07 -0.55 -11.70
C LEU A 118 8.76 -1.32 -10.41
N HIS A 119 9.08 -0.72 -9.26
CA HIS A 119 8.79 -1.29 -7.95
C HIS A 119 7.37 -0.90 -7.52
N ILE A 120 6.47 -1.88 -7.50
CA ILE A 120 5.06 -1.70 -7.14
C ILE A 120 4.79 -2.37 -5.80
N TRP A 121 4.42 -1.57 -4.81
CA TRP A 121 4.09 -2.03 -3.47
C TRP A 121 2.57 -2.17 -3.29
N LEU A 122 2.13 -3.36 -2.89
CA LEU A 122 0.74 -3.66 -2.56
C LEU A 122 0.63 -3.88 -1.04
N ASN A 123 0.06 -2.90 -0.34
CA ASN A 123 -0.26 -3.03 1.08
C ASN A 123 -1.58 -3.79 1.26
N ARG A 124 -1.66 -4.64 2.29
CA ARG A 124 -2.76 -5.61 2.46
C ARG A 124 -2.97 -6.46 1.22
N ALA A 125 -1.88 -7.06 0.79
CA ALA A 125 -1.82 -7.92 -0.39
C ALA A 125 -2.73 -9.16 -0.29
N CYS A 126 -3.15 -9.59 0.91
CA CYS A 126 -4.13 -10.66 1.07
C CYS A 126 -5.58 -10.21 0.83
N SER A 127 -5.82 -8.93 0.54
CA SER A 127 -7.17 -8.46 0.19
C SER A 127 -7.64 -9.07 -1.14
N PRO A 128 -8.94 -9.37 -1.30
CA PRO A 128 -9.48 -9.90 -2.56
C PRO A 128 -9.21 -9.00 -3.78
N ALA A 129 -9.10 -7.69 -3.57
CA ALA A 129 -8.79 -6.74 -4.64
C ALA A 129 -7.36 -6.94 -5.18
N CYS A 130 -6.38 -7.20 -4.32
CA CYS A 130 -5.01 -7.49 -4.72
C CYS A 130 -4.92 -8.75 -5.59
N TYR A 131 -5.61 -9.83 -5.19
CA TYR A 131 -5.64 -11.07 -5.95
C TYR A 131 -6.15 -10.88 -7.38
N HIS A 132 -7.16 -10.01 -7.58
CA HIS A 132 -7.64 -9.65 -8.91
C HIS A 132 -6.78 -8.61 -9.64
N LEU A 133 -6.04 -7.77 -8.92
CA LEU A 133 -5.20 -6.73 -9.51
C LEU A 133 -3.89 -7.28 -10.08
N ILE A 134 -3.27 -8.26 -9.41
CA ILE A 134 -1.98 -8.82 -9.82
C ILE A 134 -1.97 -9.30 -11.28
N PRO A 135 -2.97 -10.07 -11.77
CA PRO A 135 -3.03 -10.44 -13.18
C PRO A 135 -3.18 -9.25 -14.14
N LEU A 136 -3.82 -8.16 -13.71
CA LEU A 136 -3.98 -6.94 -14.51
C LEU A 136 -2.68 -6.11 -14.55
N LEU A 137 -1.86 -6.14 -13.50
CA LEU A 137 -0.55 -5.50 -13.48
C LEU A 137 0.45 -6.26 -14.37
N THR A 138 0.37 -7.59 -14.36
CA THR A 138 1.31 -8.48 -15.05
C THR A 138 0.93 -8.78 -16.51
N ASN A 139 -0.19 -8.26 -17.03
CA ASN A 139 -0.57 -8.47 -18.43
C ASN A 139 0.12 -7.54 -19.44
N GLY A 140 0.89 -6.55 -18.97
CA GLY A 140 1.62 -5.59 -19.80
C GLY A 140 0.77 -4.49 -20.44
N GLU A 141 -0.54 -4.45 -20.22
CA GLU A 141 -1.43 -3.43 -20.80
C GLU A 141 -1.29 -2.05 -20.14
N ILE A 142 -0.80 -1.99 -18.90
CA ILE A 142 -0.71 -0.75 -18.10
C ILE A 142 0.59 -0.01 -18.39
N PHE A 143 1.74 -0.68 -18.27
CA PHE A 143 3.07 -0.07 -18.42
C PHE A 143 3.74 -0.36 -19.77
N GLY A 144 3.09 -1.17 -20.62
CA GLY A 144 3.66 -1.67 -21.87
C GLY A 144 4.51 -2.93 -21.66
N MET A 145 4.68 -3.72 -22.73
CA MET A 145 5.43 -4.99 -22.70
C MET A 145 6.95 -4.82 -22.55
N GLU A 146 7.46 -3.59 -22.71
CA GLU A 146 8.89 -3.27 -22.56
C GLU A 146 9.27 -2.95 -21.11
N THR A 147 8.29 -2.69 -20.25
CA THR A 147 8.53 -2.28 -18.86
C THR A 147 8.44 -3.48 -17.93
N GLU A 148 9.56 -3.88 -17.35
CA GLU A 148 9.59 -4.89 -16.30
C GLU A 148 9.05 -4.33 -14.97
N ILE A 149 8.39 -5.18 -14.19
CA ILE A 149 7.82 -4.83 -12.88
C ILE A 149 8.30 -5.79 -11.79
N SER A 150 8.51 -5.24 -10.59
CA SER A 150 8.79 -5.99 -9.37
C SER A 150 7.67 -5.74 -8.37
N LEU A 151 6.95 -6.79 -8.00
CA LEU A 151 5.82 -6.71 -7.07
C LEU A 151 6.30 -6.98 -5.64
N HIS A 152 6.00 -6.06 -4.73
CA HIS A 152 6.30 -6.20 -3.30
C HIS A 152 4.98 -6.31 -2.55
N LEU A 153 4.73 -7.49 -1.98
CA LEU A 153 3.47 -7.81 -1.32
C LEU A 153 3.66 -7.68 0.20
N PHE A 154 2.93 -6.76 0.81
CA PHE A 154 3.01 -6.49 2.25
C PHE A 154 1.68 -6.78 2.94
N ASP A 155 1.72 -7.58 4.00
CA ASP A 155 0.57 -7.81 4.89
C ASP A 155 1.03 -8.16 6.31
N ARG A 156 0.10 -8.24 7.26
CA ARG A 156 0.40 -8.62 8.64
C ARG A 156 0.93 -10.05 8.70
N SER A 157 1.82 -10.31 9.65
CA SER A 157 2.42 -11.64 9.89
C SER A 157 1.41 -12.78 10.06
N ILE A 158 0.20 -12.49 10.56
CA ILE A 158 -0.90 -13.45 10.70
C ILE A 158 -1.32 -14.06 9.35
N PHE A 159 -1.18 -13.30 8.25
CA PHE A 159 -1.57 -13.75 6.90
C PHE A 159 -0.40 -14.28 6.07
N LYS A 160 0.75 -14.56 6.70
CA LYS A 160 1.98 -14.98 6.00
C LYS A 160 1.78 -16.18 5.08
N ASP A 161 1.03 -17.20 5.51
CA ASP A 161 0.80 -18.40 4.73
C ASP A 161 -0.04 -18.13 3.47
N ILE A 162 -1.06 -17.27 3.60
CA ILE A 162 -1.91 -16.84 2.46
C ILE A 162 -1.07 -16.00 1.50
N LEU A 163 -0.29 -15.05 2.04
CA LEU A 163 0.58 -14.18 1.26
C LEU A 163 1.62 -15.00 0.47
N TRP A 164 2.18 -16.04 1.07
CA TRP A 164 3.09 -16.97 0.40
C TRP A 164 2.39 -17.74 -0.74
N GLY A 165 1.14 -18.15 -0.53
CA GLY A 165 0.28 -18.70 -1.58
C GLY A 165 0.12 -17.75 -2.77
N ILE A 166 -0.17 -16.46 -2.50
CA ILE A 166 -0.30 -15.43 -3.54
C ILE A 166 1.03 -15.25 -4.29
N VAL A 167 2.17 -15.26 -3.61
CA VAL A 167 3.50 -15.20 -4.26
C VAL A 167 3.69 -16.36 -5.22
N MET A 168 3.42 -17.60 -4.79
CA MET A 168 3.56 -18.78 -5.65
C MET A 168 2.66 -18.67 -6.88
N GLU A 169 1.37 -18.34 -6.70
CA GLU A 169 0.45 -18.18 -7.83
C GLU A 169 0.89 -17.06 -8.78
N THR A 170 1.42 -15.96 -8.24
CA THR A 170 1.94 -14.84 -9.05
C THR A 170 3.15 -15.24 -9.88
N GLN A 171 4.04 -16.08 -9.32
CA GLN A 171 5.18 -16.64 -10.06
C GLN A 171 4.71 -17.62 -11.14
N ASP A 172 3.70 -18.44 -10.83
CA ASP A 172 3.11 -19.41 -11.76
C ASP A 172 2.38 -18.76 -12.94
N LEU A 173 2.03 -17.46 -12.86
CA LEU A 173 1.55 -16.70 -14.02
C LEU A 173 2.54 -16.68 -15.18
N ALA A 174 3.83 -16.93 -14.91
CA ALA A 174 4.91 -16.95 -15.90
C ALA A 174 4.89 -15.72 -16.84
N SER A 175 4.56 -14.56 -16.29
CA SER A 175 4.44 -13.31 -17.04
C SER A 175 5.81 -12.80 -17.48
N SER A 176 5.92 -12.35 -18.73
CA SER A 176 7.15 -11.81 -19.30
C SER A 176 7.55 -10.45 -18.73
N VAL A 177 6.60 -9.68 -18.19
CA VAL A 177 6.89 -8.37 -17.57
C VAL A 177 7.25 -8.50 -16.09
N LEU A 178 6.94 -9.63 -15.46
CA LEU A 178 7.16 -9.83 -14.04
C LEU A 178 8.61 -10.27 -13.78
N ARG A 179 9.40 -9.39 -13.18
CA ARG A 179 10.80 -9.66 -12.85
C ARG A 179 10.97 -10.41 -11.54
N SER A 180 10.25 -9.99 -10.51
CA SER A 180 10.33 -10.57 -9.17
C SER A 180 9.06 -10.32 -8.36
N VAL A 181 8.79 -11.20 -7.41
CA VAL A 181 7.75 -11.02 -6.39
C VAL A 181 8.40 -11.25 -5.03
N THR A 182 8.25 -10.28 -4.13
CA THR A 182 8.77 -10.34 -2.76
C THR A 182 7.62 -10.28 -1.76
N LEU A 183 7.85 -10.85 -0.58
CA LEU A 183 6.89 -10.91 0.51
C LEU A 183 7.47 -10.20 1.73
N HIS A 184 6.66 -9.34 2.34
CA HIS A 184 7.03 -8.55 3.51
C HIS A 184 5.96 -8.68 4.59
N THR A 185 6.38 -8.96 5.83
CA THR A 185 5.46 -9.03 6.99
C THR A 185 5.81 -8.08 8.11
N GLU A 186 7.03 -7.55 8.10
CA GLU A 186 7.54 -6.58 9.06
C GLU A 186 7.52 -5.18 8.43
N LEU A 187 7.57 -4.15 9.27
CA LEU A 187 7.61 -2.75 8.81
C LEU A 187 9.01 -2.32 8.37
N ASP A 188 10.04 -3.08 8.75
CA ASP A 188 11.41 -2.85 8.32
C ASP A 188 11.51 -3.03 6.79
N ASP A 189 12.14 -2.07 6.10
CA ASP A 189 12.35 -2.05 4.64
C ASP A 189 11.09 -1.93 3.76
N ILE A 190 9.91 -1.60 4.33
CA ILE A 190 8.72 -1.38 3.49
C ILE A 190 8.86 -0.12 2.63
N PHE A 191 8.28 -0.16 1.44
CA PHE A 191 8.30 0.93 0.45
C PHE A 191 9.69 1.28 -0.11
N LEU A 192 10.69 0.42 0.09
CA LEU A 192 12.02 0.59 -0.49
C LEU A 192 11.96 0.71 -2.02
N ASP A 193 12.58 1.79 -2.52
CA ASP A 193 12.69 2.15 -3.93
C ASP A 193 11.34 2.20 -4.67
N ALA A 194 10.23 2.41 -3.95
CA ALA A 194 8.89 2.35 -4.51
C ALA A 194 8.68 3.39 -5.63
N ASP A 195 8.25 2.93 -6.81
CA ASP A 195 7.74 3.79 -7.89
C ASP A 195 6.23 3.97 -7.77
N ILE A 196 5.53 2.94 -7.29
CA ILE A 196 4.07 2.93 -7.11
C ILE A 196 3.74 2.28 -5.77
N ILE A 197 2.89 2.92 -4.98
CA ILE A 197 2.35 2.38 -3.74
C ILE A 197 0.83 2.33 -3.84
N ILE A 198 0.23 1.17 -3.61
CA ILE A 198 -1.21 0.98 -3.60
C ILE A 198 -1.61 0.54 -2.20
N LEU A 199 -2.30 1.43 -1.49
CA LEU A 199 -2.76 1.20 -0.13
C LEU A 199 -4.19 0.69 -0.16
N PHE A 200 -4.40 -0.56 0.27
CA PHE A 200 -5.70 -1.21 0.41
C PHE A 200 -6.07 -1.36 1.89
N ASP A 201 -6.06 -0.27 2.66
CA ASP A 201 -6.28 -0.40 4.10
C ASP A 201 -7.76 -0.17 4.41
N ASP A 202 -8.42 -1.22 4.89
CA ASP A 202 -9.72 -1.15 5.55
C ASP A 202 -9.52 -1.37 7.05
N ILE A 203 -10.18 -0.54 7.87
CA ILE A 203 -10.23 -0.67 9.33
C ILE A 203 -10.87 -2.03 9.62
N LEU A 204 -10.05 -3.04 9.92
CA LEU A 204 -10.53 -4.32 10.43
C LEU A 204 -11.08 -4.07 11.83
N GLN A 205 -12.40 -4.20 12.04
CA GLN A 205 -12.93 -4.22 13.39
C GLN A 205 -14.21 -5.06 13.52
N GLU A 206 -14.22 -5.84 14.60
CA GLU A 206 -15.28 -6.74 15.07
C GLU A 206 -16.36 -6.02 15.89
N THR A 207 -16.16 -4.73 16.21
CA THR A 207 -17.09 -3.86 16.93
C THR A 207 -17.22 -2.51 16.22
N ILE A 208 -18.29 -1.76 16.46
CA ILE A 208 -18.52 -0.44 15.84
C ILE A 208 -17.77 0.63 16.65
N PRO A 209 -16.57 1.09 16.22
CA PRO A 209 -15.87 2.19 16.86
C PRO A 209 -16.64 3.51 16.75
N THR A 210 -16.45 4.41 17.71
CA THR A 210 -16.87 5.80 17.55
C THR A 210 -16.13 6.47 16.39
N LEU A 211 -16.71 7.52 15.80
CA LEU A 211 -16.07 8.28 14.72
C LEU A 211 -14.65 8.76 15.11
N GLU A 212 -14.48 9.19 16.35
CA GLU A 212 -13.20 9.63 16.91
C GLU A 212 -12.16 8.51 16.93
N HIS A 213 -12.55 7.30 17.37
CA HIS A 213 -11.66 6.14 17.37
C HIS A 213 -11.24 5.73 15.95
N CYS A 214 -12.16 5.78 14.98
CA CYS A 214 -11.83 5.56 13.57
C CYS A 214 -10.79 6.57 13.06
N ILE A 215 -10.98 7.86 13.35
CA ILE A 215 -10.07 8.92 12.93
C ILE A 215 -8.69 8.73 13.58
N HIS A 216 -8.65 8.41 14.87
CA HIS A 216 -7.41 8.14 15.59
C HIS A 216 -6.67 6.93 15.00
N GLN A 217 -7.36 5.82 14.72
CA GLN A 217 -6.74 4.65 14.10
C GLN A 217 -6.16 4.97 12.72
N VAL A 218 -6.92 5.66 11.88
CA VAL A 218 -6.46 6.10 10.55
C VAL A 218 -5.23 7.00 10.67
N THR A 219 -5.27 7.91 11.64
CA THR A 219 -4.14 8.81 11.93
C THR A 219 -2.90 8.03 12.30
N ASN A 220 -2.99 7.08 13.22
CA ASN A 220 -1.85 6.29 13.66
C ASN A 220 -1.25 5.44 12.53
N GLN A 221 -2.10 4.87 11.67
CA GLN A 221 -1.62 4.17 10.48
C GLN A 221 -0.84 5.10 9.54
N CYS A 222 -1.31 6.33 9.33
CA CYS A 222 -0.62 7.30 8.49
C CYS A 222 0.66 7.84 9.17
N LYS A 223 0.68 7.97 10.50
CA LYS A 223 1.88 8.27 11.29
C LYS A 223 2.95 7.18 11.15
N THR A 224 2.54 5.92 10.97
CA THR A 224 3.48 4.82 10.68
C THR A 224 3.94 4.82 9.22
N TYR A 225 3.01 4.88 8.26
CA TYR A 225 3.35 4.74 6.84
C TYR A 225 3.99 5.99 6.23
N GLY A 226 3.60 7.20 6.64
CA GLY A 226 4.12 8.45 6.09
C GLY A 226 5.64 8.56 6.18
N PRO A 227 6.26 8.44 7.37
CA PRO A 227 7.71 8.48 7.51
C PRO A 227 8.44 7.36 6.75
N LEU A 228 7.85 6.17 6.68
CA LEU A 228 8.43 5.05 5.91
C LEU A 228 8.43 5.35 4.40
N ILE A 229 7.36 5.97 3.89
CA ILE A 229 7.29 6.41 2.49
C ILE A 229 8.29 7.54 2.24
N GLU A 230 8.36 8.54 3.14
CA GLU A 230 9.29 9.67 3.06
C GLU A 230 10.75 9.20 3.00
N GLN A 231 11.10 8.18 3.79
CA GLN A 231 12.47 7.67 3.89
C GLN A 231 12.83 6.72 2.74
N ASN A 232 11.93 5.80 2.37
CA ASN A 232 12.27 4.63 1.56
C ASN A 232 11.81 4.73 0.10
N ALA A 233 10.77 5.52 -0.20
CA ALA A 233 10.22 5.61 -1.55
C ALA A 233 11.02 6.58 -2.43
N LYS A 234 10.87 6.44 -3.75
CA LYS A 234 11.45 7.42 -4.69
C LYS A 234 10.70 8.75 -4.58
N SER A 235 11.41 9.86 -4.78
CA SER A 235 10.82 11.22 -4.74
C SER A 235 9.60 11.43 -5.66
N ASN A 236 9.52 10.69 -6.77
CA ASN A 236 8.42 10.74 -7.73
C ASN A 236 7.42 9.58 -7.61
N VAL A 237 7.40 8.86 -6.47
CA VAL A 237 6.48 7.75 -6.21
C VAL A 237 5.03 8.18 -6.43
N LYS A 238 4.23 7.33 -7.06
CA LYS A 238 2.78 7.50 -7.23
C LYS A 238 2.03 6.68 -6.19
N ILE A 239 1.17 7.30 -5.42
CA ILE A 239 0.45 6.68 -4.31
C ILE A 239 -1.04 6.68 -4.60
N ILE A 240 -1.64 5.49 -4.62
CA ILE A 240 -3.09 5.30 -4.75
C ILE A 240 -3.63 4.82 -3.41
N VAL A 241 -4.46 5.65 -2.79
CA VAL A 241 -5.16 5.33 -1.54
C VAL A 241 -6.55 4.79 -1.88
N MET A 242 -6.75 3.50 -1.65
CA MET A 242 -8.02 2.81 -1.84
C MET A 242 -8.50 2.20 -0.53
N GLY A 243 -9.80 2.28 -0.29
CA GLY A 243 -10.42 1.70 0.89
C GLY A 243 -11.87 2.11 0.99
N LYS A 244 -12.59 1.46 1.89
CA LYS A 244 -13.99 1.75 2.19
C LYS A 244 -14.13 2.90 3.18
N THR A 245 -13.10 3.17 3.99
CA THR A 245 -13.19 4.13 5.09
C THR A 245 -12.09 5.19 5.04
N PHE A 246 -12.50 6.44 5.25
CA PHE A 246 -11.67 7.63 5.44
C PHE A 246 -10.56 7.84 4.39
N THR A 247 -10.82 7.53 3.12
CA THR A 247 -9.77 7.59 2.09
C THR A 247 -9.26 9.00 1.82
N ASN A 248 -10.15 10.00 1.84
CA ASN A 248 -9.79 11.41 1.74
C ASN A 248 -8.87 11.85 2.90
N LEU A 249 -9.22 11.46 4.14
CA LEU A 249 -8.41 11.77 5.32
C LEU A 249 -7.05 11.07 5.26
N LYS A 250 -7.00 9.78 4.92
CA LYS A 250 -5.75 9.04 4.73
C LYS A 250 -4.82 9.73 3.73
N SER A 251 -5.36 10.12 2.58
CA SER A 251 -4.60 10.81 1.55
C SER A 251 -4.03 12.14 2.06
N LEU A 252 -4.84 12.92 2.77
CA LEU A 252 -4.40 14.17 3.38
C LEU A 252 -3.30 13.93 4.43
N MET A 253 -3.45 12.91 5.28
CA MET A 253 -2.47 12.57 6.31
C MET A 253 -1.15 12.11 5.72
N LEU A 254 -1.17 11.30 4.66
CA LEU A 254 0.05 10.89 3.97
C LEU A 254 0.78 12.08 3.35
N MET A 255 0.06 13.06 2.78
CA MET A 255 0.66 14.31 2.31
C MET A 255 1.32 15.11 3.45
N THR A 256 0.75 15.05 4.66
CA THR A 256 1.31 15.73 5.84
C THR A 256 2.54 15.02 6.39
N TYR A 257 2.53 13.69 6.49
CA TYR A 257 3.61 12.91 7.08
C TYR A 257 4.73 12.53 6.10
N ALA A 258 4.53 12.71 4.79
CA ALA A 258 5.53 12.54 3.74
C ALA A 258 5.65 13.81 2.87
N PRO A 259 6.17 14.92 3.44
CA PRO A 259 6.16 16.23 2.80
C PRO A 259 7.09 16.35 1.59
N SER A 260 8.09 15.48 1.43
CA SER A 260 8.96 15.50 0.23
C SER A 260 8.22 14.99 -1.01
N ILE A 261 7.18 14.18 -0.84
CA ILE A 261 6.41 13.61 -1.93
C ILE A 261 5.46 14.67 -2.47
N ASN A 262 5.48 14.87 -3.79
CA ASN A 262 4.56 15.81 -4.43
C ASN A 262 3.10 15.42 -4.11
N PRO A 263 2.29 16.31 -3.51
CA PRO A 263 0.89 16.01 -3.21
C PRO A 263 0.07 15.58 -4.42
N ARG A 264 0.43 16.01 -5.64
CA ARG A 264 -0.23 15.56 -6.87
C ARG A 264 0.01 14.08 -7.18
N ASN A 265 1.00 13.45 -6.56
CA ASN A 265 1.24 12.02 -6.72
C ASN A 265 0.40 11.16 -5.77
N ILE A 266 -0.31 11.75 -4.82
CA ILE A 266 -1.16 11.03 -3.87
C ILE A 266 -2.62 11.26 -4.28
N ILE A 267 -3.27 10.19 -4.75
CA ILE A 267 -4.68 10.24 -5.18
C ILE A 267 -5.51 9.18 -4.46
N THR A 268 -6.80 9.44 -4.32
CA THR A 268 -7.80 8.44 -3.94
C THR A 268 -8.91 8.38 -4.98
N LEU A 269 -9.62 7.26 -5.06
CA LEU A 269 -10.45 6.92 -6.22
C LEU A 269 -11.91 6.76 -5.82
N ALA A 270 -12.79 7.58 -6.42
CA ALA A 270 -14.24 7.47 -6.25
C ALA A 270 -14.88 6.51 -7.27
N THR A 271 -14.05 5.92 -8.14
CA THR A 271 -14.48 5.22 -9.34
C THR A 271 -15.28 3.93 -9.04
N LEU A 272 -15.17 3.37 -7.83
CA LEU A 272 -16.04 2.26 -7.42
C LEU A 272 -17.50 2.73 -7.32
N LEU A 273 -17.75 3.80 -6.57
CA LEU A 273 -19.08 4.43 -6.47
C LEU A 273 -19.55 4.93 -7.84
N GLU A 274 -18.63 5.47 -8.65
CA GLU A 274 -18.91 5.87 -10.04
C GLU A 274 -19.38 4.68 -10.89
N SER A 275 -18.73 3.51 -10.75
CA SER A 275 -19.07 2.30 -11.50
C SER A 275 -20.41 1.71 -11.08
N GLU A 276 -20.73 1.76 -9.79
CA GLU A 276 -22.03 1.36 -9.25
C GLU A 276 -23.14 2.27 -9.77
N ALA A 277 -22.92 3.59 -9.70
CA ALA A 277 -23.84 4.60 -10.23
C ALA A 277 -24.06 4.43 -11.75
N LYS A 278 -22.99 4.23 -12.52
CA LYS A 278 -23.07 3.91 -13.96
C LYS A 278 -23.92 2.67 -14.19
N THR A 279 -23.73 1.61 -13.40
CA THR A 279 -24.50 0.36 -13.54
C THR A 279 -25.99 0.57 -13.23
N MET A 280 -26.32 1.38 -12.22
CA MET A 280 -27.71 1.71 -11.90
C MET A 280 -28.39 2.50 -13.01
N VAL A 281 -27.72 3.52 -13.54
CA VAL A 281 -28.21 4.29 -14.70
C VAL A 281 -28.37 3.36 -15.90
N ALA A 282 -27.41 2.45 -16.15
CA ALA A 282 -27.48 1.50 -17.26
C ALA A 282 -28.72 0.60 -17.18
N ARG A 283 -29.04 0.11 -15.98
CA ARG A 283 -30.25 -0.70 -15.73
C ARG A 283 -31.52 0.10 -15.98
N LYS A 284 -31.60 1.34 -15.48
CA LYS A 284 -32.75 2.23 -15.71
C LYS A 284 -32.94 2.52 -17.21
N MET A 285 -31.84 2.76 -17.92
CA MET A 285 -31.82 3.04 -19.35
C MET A 285 -31.88 1.79 -20.24
N LYS A 286 -31.78 0.58 -19.66
CA LYS A 286 -31.72 -0.71 -20.38
C LYS A 286 -30.61 -0.76 -21.43
N MET A 287 -29.42 -0.29 -21.07
CA MET A 287 -28.23 -0.28 -21.93
C MET A 287 -27.01 -0.91 -21.25
N HIS A 288 -25.93 -1.09 -22.00
CA HIS A 288 -24.68 -1.62 -21.47
C HIS A 288 -23.96 -0.58 -20.59
N PRO A 289 -23.46 -0.91 -19.38
CA PRO A 289 -22.81 0.05 -18.48
C PRO A 289 -21.59 0.77 -19.09
N ALA A 290 -20.81 0.07 -19.92
CA ALA A 290 -19.67 0.67 -20.63
C ALA A 290 -20.05 1.80 -21.61
N GLY A 291 -21.33 1.94 -21.95
CA GLY A 291 -21.84 3.06 -22.74
C GLY A 291 -22.09 4.32 -21.92
N ILE A 292 -21.95 4.28 -20.59
CA ILE A 292 -22.19 5.44 -19.71
C ILE A 292 -20.86 6.04 -19.32
N LYS A 293 -20.64 7.28 -19.72
CA LYS A 293 -19.40 8.04 -19.46
C LYS A 293 -19.70 9.35 -18.75
N ASN A 294 -18.66 9.99 -18.23
CA ASN A 294 -18.70 11.36 -17.69
C ASN A 294 -19.70 11.56 -16.54
N LEU A 295 -19.91 10.50 -15.74
CA LEU A 295 -20.62 10.56 -14.46
C LEU A 295 -19.63 11.02 -13.39
N ILE A 296 -20.01 12.02 -12.59
CA ILE A 296 -19.09 12.69 -11.67
C ILE A 296 -19.49 12.39 -10.23
N VAL A 297 -18.52 12.01 -9.41
CA VAL A 297 -18.68 11.87 -7.96
C VAL A 297 -17.92 13.00 -7.28
N TRP A 298 -18.65 13.83 -6.54
CA TRP A 298 -18.10 14.95 -5.77
C TRP A 298 -18.02 14.63 -4.27
N GLY A 299 -17.02 15.16 -3.57
CA GLY A 299 -16.99 15.16 -2.10
C GLY A 299 -16.11 14.10 -1.46
N ASN A 300 -16.56 13.61 -0.30
CA ASN A 300 -15.89 12.58 0.49
C ASN A 300 -16.24 11.20 -0.07
N ILE A 301 -15.24 10.51 -0.62
CA ILE A 301 -15.43 9.24 -1.34
C ILE A 301 -16.00 8.15 -0.44
N SER A 302 -15.49 8.12 0.79
CA SER A 302 -15.86 7.15 1.83
C SER A 302 -16.94 7.64 2.79
N GLY A 303 -17.56 8.80 2.50
CA GLY A 303 -18.53 9.44 3.38
C GLY A 303 -19.62 10.15 2.58
N ASN A 304 -19.91 11.40 2.95
CA ASN A 304 -20.90 12.20 2.21
C ASN A 304 -20.36 12.57 0.83
N SER A 305 -20.96 12.00 -0.20
CA SER A 305 -20.67 12.27 -1.60
C SER A 305 -21.92 12.67 -2.36
N PHE A 306 -21.71 13.37 -3.49
CA PHE A 306 -22.77 13.78 -4.40
C PHE A 306 -22.46 13.24 -5.79
N VAL A 307 -23.34 12.36 -6.29
CA VAL A 307 -23.26 11.84 -7.66
C VAL A 307 -24.01 12.78 -8.60
N ASP A 308 -23.25 13.48 -9.45
CA ASP A 308 -23.77 14.43 -10.41
C ASP A 308 -24.00 13.75 -11.77
N LEU A 309 -25.27 13.68 -12.17
CA LEU A 309 -25.73 13.11 -13.43
C LEU A 309 -25.75 14.12 -14.59
N SER A 310 -25.45 15.40 -14.34
CA SER A 310 -25.65 16.49 -15.29
C SER A 310 -24.76 16.42 -16.53
N LYS A 311 -23.56 15.84 -16.40
CA LYS A 311 -22.60 15.65 -17.49
C LYS A 311 -22.56 14.21 -18.00
N THR A 312 -23.45 13.34 -17.52
CA THR A 312 -23.45 11.93 -17.91
C THR A 312 -23.85 11.78 -19.38
N GLU A 313 -23.04 11.02 -20.12
CA GLU A 313 -23.18 10.78 -21.55
C GLU A 313 -23.54 9.31 -21.83
N LEU A 314 -24.48 9.12 -22.76
CA LEU A 314 -24.96 7.81 -23.20
C LEU A 314 -24.45 7.50 -24.61
N TYR A 315 -23.45 6.65 -24.71
CA TYR A 315 -22.90 6.12 -25.95
C TYR A 315 -23.62 4.83 -26.36
N ARG A 316 -23.81 4.65 -27.67
CA ARG A 316 -24.47 3.46 -28.25
C ARG A 316 -25.85 3.16 -27.63
N TYR A 317 -26.55 4.20 -27.18
CA TYR A 317 -27.89 4.08 -26.64
C TYR A 317 -28.89 3.77 -27.77
N ASP A 318 -29.67 2.71 -27.60
CA ASP A 318 -30.67 2.30 -28.59
C ASP A 318 -31.88 3.25 -28.53
N SER A 319 -31.92 4.18 -29.48
CA SER A 319 -32.96 5.21 -29.57
C SER A 319 -33.26 5.55 -31.03
N ALA A 320 -34.33 6.30 -31.27
CA ALA A 320 -34.69 6.76 -32.62
C ALA A 320 -33.58 7.58 -33.32
N ILE A 321 -32.65 8.13 -32.55
CA ILE A 321 -31.46 8.83 -33.05
C ILE A 321 -30.26 7.89 -32.83
N TRP A 322 -29.68 7.41 -33.93
CA TRP A 322 -28.48 6.59 -33.91
C TRP A 322 -27.32 7.33 -34.61
N GLY A 323 -26.11 7.16 -34.10
CA GLY A 323 -24.92 7.83 -34.60
C GLY A 323 -23.70 6.91 -34.64
N PRO A 324 -22.56 7.40 -35.14
CA PRO A 324 -21.30 6.67 -35.13
C PRO A 324 -20.87 6.29 -33.69
N PRO A 325 -19.88 5.41 -33.50
CA PRO A 325 -19.44 4.97 -32.17
C PRO A 325 -19.03 6.09 -31.19
N SER A 326 -18.63 7.26 -31.70
CA SER A 326 -18.29 8.45 -30.93
C SER A 326 -19.48 9.36 -30.60
N PHE A 327 -20.67 9.09 -31.16
CA PHE A 327 -21.87 9.85 -30.87
C PHE A 327 -22.43 9.46 -29.50
N PHE A 328 -22.78 10.48 -28.72
CA PHE A 328 -23.43 10.33 -27.42
C PHE A 328 -24.66 11.21 -27.31
N ARG A 329 -25.53 10.86 -26.36
CA ARG A 329 -26.63 11.72 -25.91
C ARG A 329 -26.47 12.08 -24.44
N PRO A 330 -26.75 13.32 -24.03
CA PRO A 330 -26.81 13.66 -22.60
C PRO A 330 -27.91 12.86 -21.90
N LEU A 331 -27.62 12.31 -20.72
CA LEU A 331 -28.57 11.52 -19.94
C LEU A 331 -29.85 12.31 -19.64
N LEU A 332 -29.71 13.58 -19.25
CA LEU A 332 -30.84 14.43 -18.86
C LEU A 332 -31.79 14.79 -20.02
N ASP A 333 -31.37 14.60 -21.27
CA ASP A 333 -32.23 14.78 -22.46
C ASP A 333 -33.07 13.53 -22.78
N VAL A 334 -32.84 12.43 -22.07
CA VAL A 334 -33.47 11.13 -22.30
C VAL A 334 -34.21 10.65 -21.06
N LEU A 335 -33.63 10.84 -19.88
CA LEU A 335 -34.21 10.44 -18.59
C LEU A 335 -35.01 11.59 -17.97
N PHE A 336 -36.33 11.52 -18.08
CA PHE A 336 -37.25 12.53 -17.52
C PHE A 336 -37.82 12.18 -16.13
N ASP A 337 -37.48 11.00 -15.61
CA ASP A 337 -38.00 10.49 -14.33
C ASP A 337 -37.28 11.14 -13.14
N ARG A 338 -37.81 12.29 -12.70
CA ARG A 338 -37.24 13.08 -11.61
C ARG A 338 -37.37 12.41 -10.25
N GLU A 339 -38.45 11.67 -10.03
CA GLU A 339 -38.69 10.94 -8.79
C GLU A 339 -37.64 9.85 -8.60
N TRP A 340 -37.38 9.08 -9.66
CA TRP A 340 -36.32 8.08 -9.65
C TRP A 340 -34.95 8.72 -9.38
N MET A 341 -34.61 9.82 -10.05
CA MET A 341 -33.30 10.48 -9.87
C MET A 341 -33.09 11.05 -8.47
N GLN A 342 -34.13 11.61 -7.84
CA GLN A 342 -34.00 12.30 -6.56
C GLN A 342 -34.21 11.39 -5.34
N ILE A 343 -35.02 10.35 -5.48
CA ILE A 343 -35.42 9.49 -4.35
C ILE A 343 -34.81 8.10 -4.52
N GLU A 344 -35.22 7.36 -5.55
CA GLU A 344 -34.83 5.95 -5.70
C GLU A 344 -33.33 5.76 -5.94
N PHE A 345 -32.75 6.59 -6.82
CA PHE A 345 -31.33 6.53 -7.17
C PHE A 345 -30.45 6.87 -5.96
N VAL A 346 -30.76 7.95 -5.25
CA VAL A 346 -30.02 8.37 -4.05
C VAL A 346 -30.16 7.34 -2.94
N ALA A 347 -31.38 6.85 -2.68
CA ALA A 347 -31.61 5.82 -1.67
C ALA A 347 -30.86 4.52 -1.99
N SER A 348 -30.93 4.06 -3.25
CA SER A 348 -30.24 2.85 -3.68
C SER A 348 -28.72 2.98 -3.59
N LEU A 349 -28.14 4.12 -3.99
CA LEU A 349 -26.71 4.38 -3.83
C LEU A 349 -26.30 4.38 -2.36
N SER A 350 -27.06 5.06 -1.50
CA SER A 350 -26.77 5.05 -0.06
C SER A 350 -26.81 3.63 0.52
N SER A 351 -27.75 2.80 0.08
CA SER A 351 -27.86 1.41 0.50
C SER A 351 -26.68 0.55 0.05
N LEU A 352 -26.13 0.78 -1.15
CA LEU A 352 -24.95 0.09 -1.67
C LEU A 352 -23.70 0.47 -0.88
N THR A 353 -23.56 1.75 -0.52
CA THR A 353 -22.45 2.21 0.32
C THR A 353 -22.54 1.71 1.77
N SER A 354 -23.75 1.48 2.30
CA SER A 354 -23.98 0.95 3.65
C SER A 354 -23.93 -0.58 3.73
N TRP A 355 -24.22 -1.28 2.63
CA TRP A 355 -24.18 -2.73 2.58
C TRP A 355 -22.72 -3.20 2.49
N GLY A 356 -22.08 -3.34 3.65
CA GLY A 356 -20.67 -3.78 3.81
C GLY A 356 -20.32 -5.17 3.25
N ALA A 357 -21.24 -5.84 2.56
CA ALA A 357 -21.05 -7.15 1.96
C ALA A 357 -21.07 -7.06 0.42
N ARG A 358 -20.14 -7.79 -0.23
CA ARG A 358 -20.07 -8.16 -1.68
C ARG A 358 -19.11 -7.41 -2.60
N GLY A 359 -18.14 -6.67 -2.08
CA GLY A 359 -16.97 -6.33 -2.90
C GLY A 359 -15.98 -7.50 -2.94
N LEU A 360 -16.11 -8.44 -3.89
CA LEU A 360 -15.08 -9.47 -4.12
C LEU A 360 -13.74 -8.89 -4.63
N GLY A 361 -13.58 -7.56 -4.64
CA GLY A 361 -12.35 -6.86 -5.01
C GLY A 361 -12.17 -6.62 -6.51
N MET A 362 -12.89 -7.34 -7.38
CA MET A 362 -12.72 -7.25 -8.84
C MET A 362 -12.97 -5.84 -9.41
N ALA A 363 -14.03 -5.14 -8.97
CA ALA A 363 -14.32 -3.78 -9.42
C ALA A 363 -13.24 -2.78 -8.96
N SER A 364 -12.72 -2.94 -7.75
CA SER A 364 -11.61 -2.13 -7.21
C SER A 364 -10.32 -2.38 -7.98
N ALA A 365 -10.00 -3.65 -8.26
CA ALA A 365 -8.84 -4.04 -9.07
C ALA A 365 -8.90 -3.44 -10.48
N HIS A 366 -10.05 -3.57 -11.15
CA HIS A 366 -10.25 -3.00 -12.49
C HIS A 366 -10.14 -1.47 -12.48
N THR A 367 -10.68 -0.81 -11.46
CA THR A 367 -10.57 0.63 -11.26
C THR A 367 -9.11 1.07 -11.14
N ILE A 368 -8.34 0.42 -10.27
CA ILE A 368 -6.94 0.75 -10.04
C ILE A 368 -6.12 0.52 -11.31
N ALA A 369 -6.31 -0.62 -11.99
CA ALA A 369 -5.67 -0.91 -13.27
C ALA A 369 -6.00 0.15 -14.33
N THR A 370 -7.26 0.59 -14.42
CA THR A 370 -7.70 1.63 -15.36
C THR A 370 -7.05 2.96 -15.06
N VAL A 371 -7.01 3.36 -13.79
CA VAL A 371 -6.38 4.61 -13.35
C VAL A 371 -4.88 4.58 -13.59
N LEU A 372 -4.18 3.49 -13.25
CA LEU A 372 -2.76 3.34 -13.55
C LEU A 372 -2.50 3.44 -15.05
N ARG A 373 -3.32 2.77 -15.88
CA ARG A 373 -3.20 2.88 -17.33
C ARG A 373 -3.39 4.32 -17.79
N TYR A 374 -4.42 5.02 -17.30
CA TYR A 374 -4.64 6.42 -17.64
C TYR A 374 -3.49 7.31 -17.16
N TRP A 375 -2.94 7.05 -15.98
CA TRP A 375 -1.84 7.83 -15.42
C TRP A 375 -0.53 7.65 -16.19
N TYR A 376 -0.30 6.52 -16.87
CA TYR A 376 0.91 6.29 -17.66
C TYR A 376 0.72 6.53 -19.16
N GLN A 377 -0.47 6.24 -19.71
CA GLN A 377 -0.75 6.29 -21.15
C GLN A 377 -1.67 7.46 -21.56
N GLY A 378 -2.24 8.17 -20.59
CA GLY A 378 -3.28 9.19 -20.79
C GLY A 378 -4.69 8.59 -20.77
N SER A 379 -5.66 9.37 -20.32
CA SER A 379 -7.08 9.03 -20.44
C SER A 379 -7.60 9.29 -21.86
N PRO A 380 -8.60 8.53 -22.35
CA PRO A 380 -9.21 8.79 -23.65
C PRO A 380 -9.71 10.24 -23.77
N PRO A 381 -9.58 10.88 -24.95
CA PRO A 381 -10.05 12.26 -25.14
C PRO A 381 -11.52 12.44 -24.79
N GLY A 382 -11.82 13.42 -23.94
CA GLY A 382 -13.18 13.75 -23.50
C GLY A 382 -13.74 12.84 -22.40
N GLU A 383 -13.02 11.82 -21.97
CA GLU A 383 -13.42 10.97 -20.83
C GLU A 383 -12.94 11.57 -19.52
N MET A 384 -13.85 11.70 -18.57
CA MET A 384 -13.59 12.16 -17.21
C MET A 384 -13.76 11.02 -16.22
N ILE A 385 -12.97 11.08 -15.16
CA ILE A 385 -13.05 10.16 -14.02
C ILE A 385 -13.03 10.93 -12.70
N SER A 386 -13.68 10.39 -11.69
CA SER A 386 -13.77 11.04 -10.38
C SER A 386 -12.54 10.71 -9.53
N LEU A 387 -11.67 11.71 -9.34
CA LEU A 387 -10.42 11.62 -8.60
C LEU A 387 -10.50 12.44 -7.31
N GLY A 388 -10.19 11.84 -6.17
CA GLY A 388 -9.95 12.55 -4.93
C GLY A 388 -8.51 13.02 -4.87
N VAL A 389 -8.35 14.32 -4.97
CA VAL A 389 -7.06 15.01 -5.03
C VAL A 389 -7.06 16.22 -4.10
N ILE A 390 -5.88 16.76 -3.82
CA ILE A 390 -5.78 18.02 -3.08
C ILE A 390 -6.42 19.17 -3.88
N SER A 391 -7.29 19.92 -3.22
CA SER A 391 -7.94 21.11 -3.77
C SER A 391 -6.97 22.28 -3.79
N GLU A 392 -6.87 22.93 -4.94
CA GLU A 392 -6.11 24.16 -5.22
C GLU A 392 -7.08 25.33 -5.49
N GLY A 393 -8.31 25.28 -4.94
CA GLY A 393 -9.31 26.33 -5.11
C GLY A 393 -10.30 26.12 -6.26
N GLN A 394 -10.25 24.96 -6.93
CA GLN A 394 -11.11 24.68 -8.08
C GLN A 394 -12.58 24.73 -7.69
N PHE A 395 -13.43 25.23 -8.59
CA PHE A 395 -14.89 25.37 -8.37
C PHE A 395 -15.30 26.23 -7.17
N GLY A 396 -14.37 26.98 -6.57
CA GLY A 396 -14.57 27.74 -5.32
C GLY A 396 -14.47 26.89 -4.07
N LEU A 397 -13.91 25.69 -4.16
CA LEU A 397 -13.63 24.83 -3.03
C LEU A 397 -12.50 25.40 -2.17
N PRO A 398 -12.50 25.14 -0.85
CA PRO A 398 -11.37 25.48 0.01
C PRO A 398 -10.08 24.79 -0.43
N GLU A 399 -8.93 25.46 -0.31
CA GLU A 399 -7.61 24.88 -0.59
C GLU A 399 -7.20 23.91 0.54
N GLY A 400 -6.35 22.92 0.21
CA GLY A 400 -5.73 22.03 1.20
C GLY A 400 -6.60 20.88 1.72
N ILE A 401 -7.78 20.67 1.14
CA ILE A 401 -8.62 19.48 1.41
C ILE A 401 -8.47 18.46 0.28
N VAL A 402 -8.50 17.17 0.61
CA VAL A 402 -8.62 16.12 -0.41
C VAL A 402 -10.10 15.94 -0.76
N TYR A 403 -10.47 16.21 -2.00
CA TYR A 403 -11.86 16.27 -2.45
C TYR A 403 -12.02 15.60 -3.82
N SER A 404 -13.07 14.78 -3.98
CA SER A 404 -13.37 14.11 -5.26
C SER A 404 -13.89 15.09 -6.31
N MET A 405 -13.24 15.15 -7.47
CA MET A 405 -13.52 16.07 -8.58
C MET A 405 -13.34 15.37 -9.93
N PRO A 406 -13.97 15.86 -11.01
CA PRO A 406 -13.77 15.32 -12.35
C PRO A 406 -12.37 15.66 -12.86
N GLY A 407 -11.55 14.64 -13.06
CA GLY A 407 -10.20 14.74 -13.57
C GLY A 407 -10.01 13.98 -14.89
N ARG A 408 -8.91 14.30 -15.57
CA ARG A 408 -8.39 13.56 -16.72
C ARG A 408 -6.89 13.35 -16.53
N PHE A 409 -6.33 12.34 -17.19
CA PHE A 409 -4.90 12.10 -17.20
C PHE A 409 -4.29 12.45 -18.55
N GLU A 410 -3.18 13.18 -18.54
CA GLU A 410 -2.44 13.59 -19.72
C GLU A 410 -0.94 13.64 -19.41
N ASN A 411 -0.11 13.08 -20.28
CA ASN A 411 1.36 13.15 -20.19
C ASN A 411 1.95 12.75 -18.83
N GLY A 412 1.43 11.71 -18.18
CA GLY A 412 1.97 11.24 -16.90
C GLY A 412 1.45 11.98 -15.66
N SER A 413 0.59 12.99 -15.83
CA SER A 413 -0.03 13.78 -14.76
C SER A 413 -1.56 13.77 -14.89
N TRP A 414 -2.24 14.40 -13.94
CA TRP A 414 -3.69 14.62 -13.98
C TRP A 414 -4.01 16.10 -13.90
N ASP A 415 -5.14 16.47 -14.52
CA ASP A 415 -5.71 17.81 -14.47
C ASP A 415 -7.21 17.73 -14.15
N ILE A 416 -7.70 18.69 -13.37
CA ILE A 416 -9.12 18.83 -13.08
C ILE A 416 -9.82 19.51 -14.25
N TYR A 417 -10.95 18.95 -14.66
CA TYR A 417 -11.76 19.48 -15.74
C TYR A 417 -12.60 20.68 -15.26
N THR A 418 -11.99 21.87 -15.23
CA THR A 418 -12.59 23.09 -14.67
C THR A 418 -13.63 23.76 -15.58
N GLU A 419 -13.70 23.37 -16.86
CA GLU A 419 -14.63 23.93 -17.85
C GLU A 419 -16.10 23.50 -17.64
N ILE A 420 -16.39 22.71 -16.61
CA ILE A 420 -17.76 22.32 -16.26
C ILE A 420 -18.52 23.51 -15.68
N GLU A 421 -19.61 23.90 -16.36
CA GLU A 421 -20.57 24.83 -15.82
C GLU A 421 -21.32 24.23 -14.62
N ILE A 422 -21.14 24.85 -13.45
CA ILE A 422 -21.80 24.46 -12.19
C ILE A 422 -22.81 25.54 -11.81
N ASN A 423 -24.07 25.14 -11.63
CA ASN A 423 -25.12 26.05 -11.16
C ASN A 423 -24.97 26.38 -9.65
N GLU A 424 -25.64 27.42 -9.18
CA GLU A 424 -25.52 27.90 -7.79
C GLU A 424 -25.96 26.86 -6.74
N LYS A 425 -26.98 26.06 -7.06
CA LYS A 425 -27.45 24.98 -6.17
C LYS A 425 -26.38 23.89 -6.01
N THR A 426 -25.79 23.43 -7.11
CA THR A 426 -24.70 22.43 -7.10
C THR A 426 -23.49 23.00 -6.37
N ARG A 427 -23.09 24.24 -6.64
CA ARG A 427 -21.98 24.90 -5.91
C ARG A 427 -22.22 24.91 -4.40
N SER A 428 -23.45 25.16 -3.97
CA SER A 428 -23.81 25.15 -2.54
C SER A 428 -23.65 23.75 -1.93
N TYR A 429 -24.06 22.69 -2.65
CA TYR A 429 -23.81 21.30 -2.21
C TYR A 429 -22.32 20.98 -2.11
N LEU A 430 -21.51 21.37 -3.09
CA LEU A 430 -20.06 21.13 -3.07
C LEU A 430 -19.40 21.75 -1.83
N LEU A 431 -19.80 22.98 -1.47
CA LEU A 431 -19.29 23.65 -0.27
C LEU A 431 -19.74 22.95 1.02
N ILE A 432 -20.97 22.44 1.09
CA ILE A 432 -21.45 21.67 2.26
C ILE A 432 -20.61 20.39 2.44
N LEU A 433 -20.32 19.68 1.35
CA LEU A 433 -19.47 18.48 1.39
C LEU A 433 -18.02 18.81 1.78
N ALA A 434 -17.51 19.97 1.33
CA ALA A 434 -16.19 20.45 1.73
C ALA A 434 -16.13 20.74 3.24
N CYS A 435 -17.17 21.35 3.81
CA CYS A 435 -17.27 21.58 5.26
C CYS A 435 -17.23 20.26 6.06
N ASP A 436 -17.85 19.19 5.56
CA ASP A 436 -17.81 17.89 6.22
C ASP A 436 -16.38 17.33 6.29
N LEU A 437 -15.63 17.43 5.19
CA LEU A 437 -14.22 17.04 5.13
C LEU A 437 -13.34 17.88 6.05
N ILE A 438 -13.55 19.20 6.10
CA ILE A 438 -12.83 20.10 7.02
C ILE A 438 -13.11 19.72 8.46
N ARG A 439 -14.37 19.39 8.80
CA ARG A 439 -14.75 18.95 10.15
C ARG A 439 -14.03 17.66 10.54
N VAL A 440 -13.98 16.67 9.64
CA VAL A 440 -13.24 15.41 9.87
C VAL A 440 -11.74 15.69 10.06
N GLY A 441 -11.15 16.55 9.22
CA GLY A 441 -9.75 16.97 9.39
C GLY A 441 -9.48 17.73 10.69
N SER A 442 -10.43 18.54 11.15
CA SER A 442 -10.32 19.29 12.42
C SER A 442 -10.42 18.39 13.65
N LEU A 443 -11.27 17.35 13.60
CA LEU A 443 -11.34 16.34 14.67
C LEU A 443 -10.03 15.59 14.83
N HIS A 444 -9.33 15.34 13.73
CA HIS A 444 -7.99 14.78 13.76
C HIS A 444 -6.99 15.70 14.49
N ILE A 445 -6.99 17.00 14.20
CA ILE A 445 -6.12 17.96 14.90
C ILE A 445 -6.39 17.91 16.41
N HIS A 446 -7.67 17.88 16.81
CA HIS A 446 -8.04 17.76 18.22
C HIS A 446 -7.56 16.45 18.86
N ALA A 447 -7.61 15.33 18.12
CA ALA A 447 -7.07 14.05 18.59
C ALA A 447 -5.55 14.12 18.82
N ILE A 448 -4.77 14.73 17.89
CA ILE A 448 -3.32 14.92 18.10
C ILE A 448 -3.04 15.71 19.38
N TYR A 449 -3.72 16.84 19.59
CA TYR A 449 -3.48 17.66 20.78
C TYR A 449 -3.85 16.94 22.08
N ARG A 450 -4.80 16.01 22.04
CA ARG A 450 -5.11 15.17 23.20
C ARG A 450 -4.01 14.15 23.45
N ASP A 451 -3.53 13.47 22.42
CA ASP A 451 -2.44 12.48 22.55
C ASP A 451 -1.17 13.14 23.13
N VAL A 452 -0.82 14.35 22.67
CA VAL A 452 0.33 15.11 23.19
C VAL A 452 0.12 15.51 24.66
N ALA A 453 -1.10 15.91 25.03
CA ALA A 453 -1.41 16.25 26.42
C ALA A 453 -1.41 15.02 27.35
N GLU A 454 -1.83 13.86 26.85
CA GLU A 454 -1.81 12.59 27.60
C GLU A 454 -0.37 12.04 27.76
N GLU A 455 0.49 12.18 26.74
CA GLU A 455 1.92 11.85 26.83
C GLU A 455 2.67 12.78 27.81
N GLU A 456 2.30 14.07 27.88
CA GLU A 456 2.84 15.02 28.87
C GLU A 456 2.36 14.68 30.30
N GLU A 457 1.10 14.26 30.49
CA GLU A 457 0.58 13.83 31.79
C GLU A 457 1.18 12.49 32.27
N GLU A 458 1.44 11.53 31.39
CA GLU A 458 2.13 10.27 31.76
C GLU A 458 3.59 10.50 32.19
N PHE A 459 4.24 11.56 31.66
CA PHE A 459 5.57 11.97 32.10
C PHE A 459 5.55 12.67 33.48
N GLU A 460 4.54 13.48 33.79
CA GLU A 460 4.40 14.13 35.10
C GLU A 460 4.01 13.16 36.24
N VAL A 461 3.34 12.05 35.94
CA VAL A 461 2.87 11.09 36.96
C VAL A 461 3.96 10.11 37.44
N ASN A 462 5.11 10.03 36.76
CA ASN A 462 6.19 9.07 37.07
C ASN A 462 7.40 9.63 37.86
N GLU A 463 7.33 10.83 38.45
CA GLU A 463 8.32 11.24 39.45
C GLU A 463 8.02 10.67 40.85
N PRO A 464 8.92 9.88 41.47
CA PRO A 464 8.71 9.40 42.83
C PRO A 464 8.95 10.52 43.84
N ARG A 465 7.91 10.85 44.63
CA ARG A 465 8.03 11.68 45.83
C ARG A 465 8.98 11.03 46.84
N ALA A 466 10.20 11.56 46.97
CA ALA A 466 11.10 11.30 48.08
C ALA A 466 11.49 12.61 48.80
N SER A 467 11.46 12.55 50.12
CA SER A 467 11.54 13.64 51.10
C SER A 467 12.97 14.09 51.46
N LEU A 468 13.17 15.41 51.49
CA LEU A 468 13.96 16.26 52.42
C LEU A 468 15.31 15.76 53.01
N ILE A 469 16.43 16.49 52.74
CA ILE A 469 17.27 17.30 53.68
C ILE A 469 18.64 17.67 53.04
N ASP A 470 19.07 18.91 53.26
CA ASP A 470 20.29 19.66 52.87
C ASP A 470 21.67 18.96 52.97
N GLN A 471 22.62 19.32 52.07
CA GLN A 471 23.84 20.13 52.37
C GLN A 471 24.81 20.27 51.18
N ASP A 472 25.43 21.47 51.10
CA ASP A 472 26.44 21.96 50.14
C ASP A 472 27.71 21.09 49.97
N ARG A 473 28.24 21.01 48.74
CA ARG A 473 29.58 21.54 48.32
C ARG A 473 30.00 21.10 46.90
N ALA A 474 30.65 22.04 46.21
CA ALA A 474 31.25 21.93 44.88
C ALA A 474 32.37 20.88 44.76
N LEU A 475 32.51 20.27 43.57
CA LEU A 475 33.76 20.02 42.83
C LEU A 475 33.46 19.39 41.44
N GLU A 476 34.29 19.77 40.47
CA GLU A 476 34.27 19.41 39.04
C GLU A 476 34.57 17.93 38.77
N SER A 477 33.92 17.33 37.76
CA SER A 477 34.59 16.71 36.59
C SER A 477 33.59 15.99 35.67
N GLU A 478 33.83 16.18 34.37
CA GLU A 478 33.34 15.51 33.15
C GLU A 478 32.70 14.11 33.30
N ASP A 479 31.53 13.91 32.69
CA ASP A 479 31.37 12.80 31.75
C ASP A 479 30.16 13.00 30.80
N GLN A 480 30.34 12.52 29.58
CA GLN A 480 29.45 12.60 28.42
C GLN A 480 28.17 11.79 28.63
N THR A 481 27.01 12.37 28.32
CA THR A 481 25.80 11.60 27.97
C THR A 481 25.07 12.22 26.79
N VAL A 482 24.82 11.32 25.84
CA VAL A 482 24.13 11.40 24.57
C VAL A 482 22.82 12.21 24.68
N ALA A 483 22.68 13.22 23.82
CA ALA A 483 21.40 13.83 23.53
C ALA A 483 20.56 12.83 22.72
N GLU A 484 19.49 12.32 23.31
CA GLU A 484 18.44 11.64 22.57
C GLU A 484 17.64 12.72 21.80
N ASP A 485 17.58 12.57 20.48
CA ASP A 485 16.83 13.44 19.58
C ASP A 485 15.34 13.38 19.91
N TYR A 486 14.82 14.44 20.54
CA TYR A 486 13.39 14.74 20.60
C TYR A 486 12.85 15.01 19.18
N PRO A 487 11.58 14.69 18.88
CA PRO A 487 10.97 15.07 17.61
C PRO A 487 11.05 16.60 17.45
N SER A 488 11.70 17.02 16.36
CA SER A 488 12.10 18.38 16.04
C SER A 488 10.96 19.40 16.08
N GLU A 489 11.23 20.60 16.61
CA GLU A 489 10.36 21.80 16.59
C GLU A 489 9.68 22.08 15.22
N GLU A 490 10.21 21.54 14.12
CA GLU A 490 9.61 21.57 12.78
C GLU A 490 8.22 20.90 12.68
N LEU A 491 7.97 19.81 13.43
CA LEU A 491 6.66 19.13 13.46
C LEU A 491 5.59 19.99 14.16
N LEU A 492 5.98 20.67 15.24
CA LEU A 492 5.14 21.62 15.97
C LEU A 492 4.83 22.87 15.12
N LEU A 493 5.83 23.36 14.39
CA LEU A 493 5.68 24.49 13.46
C LEU A 493 4.78 24.15 12.26
N SER A 494 4.85 22.92 11.73
CA SER A 494 3.98 22.48 10.62
C SER A 494 2.53 22.33 11.08
N ALA A 495 2.31 21.77 12.28
CA ALA A 495 0.99 21.65 12.90
C ALA A 495 0.36 23.01 13.23
N GLU A 496 1.14 23.97 13.75
CA GLU A 496 0.67 25.35 13.94
C GLU A 496 0.30 26.05 12.62
N HIS A 497 1.07 25.80 11.55
CA HIS A 497 0.79 26.36 10.24
C HIS A 497 -0.51 25.80 9.65
N LEU A 498 -0.75 24.48 9.82
CA LEU A 498 -2.01 23.83 9.47
C LEU A 498 -3.17 24.37 10.30
N CYS A 499 -3.02 24.52 11.62
CA CYS A 499 -4.02 25.14 12.49
C CYS A 499 -4.39 26.56 12.06
N LYS A 500 -3.40 27.40 11.72
CA LYS A 500 -3.64 28.76 11.20
C LYS A 500 -4.31 28.73 9.82
N SER A 501 -3.94 27.78 8.96
CA SER A 501 -4.56 27.59 7.65
C SER A 501 -6.03 27.14 7.77
N PHE A 502 -6.32 26.10 8.57
CA PHE A 502 -7.68 25.59 8.80
C PHE A 502 -8.59 26.57 9.54
N SER A 503 -8.08 27.29 10.54
CA SER A 503 -8.85 28.34 11.22
C SER A 503 -9.17 29.51 10.29
N ASN A 504 -8.23 29.94 9.43
CA ASN A 504 -8.50 30.92 8.38
C ASN A 504 -9.50 30.42 7.33
N LEU A 505 -9.44 29.13 6.96
CA LEU A 505 -10.34 28.48 6.02
C LEU A 505 -11.78 28.41 6.56
N ILE A 506 -11.95 28.06 7.84
CA ILE A 506 -13.25 28.07 8.54
C ILE A 506 -13.81 29.50 8.59
N ILE A 507 -12.97 30.50 8.83
CA ILE A 507 -13.37 31.92 8.85
C ILE A 507 -13.77 32.41 7.45
N GLN A 508 -13.04 32.02 6.39
CA GLN A 508 -13.35 32.40 5.00
C GLN A 508 -14.65 31.76 4.49
N VAL A 509 -14.92 30.50 4.82
CA VAL A 509 -16.17 29.81 4.43
C VAL A 509 -17.37 30.31 5.25
N ALA A 510 -17.15 30.80 6.48
CA ALA A 510 -18.20 31.34 7.35
C ALA A 510 -18.69 32.76 6.98
N SER A 511 -18.02 33.49 6.09
CA SER A 511 -18.46 34.82 5.62
C SER A 511 -18.65 34.85 4.09
N PRO A 512 -19.86 34.53 3.56
CA PRO A 512 -21.05 35.38 3.72
C PRO A 512 -22.37 34.60 3.89
N ALA A 513 -22.35 33.38 4.41
CA ALA A 513 -23.57 32.59 4.63
C ALA A 513 -24.21 32.89 6.01
N ARG A 514 -24.67 34.13 6.24
CA ARG A 514 -25.62 34.42 7.34
C ARG A 514 -26.25 35.81 7.22
N LYS A 515 -27.50 35.87 6.76
CA LYS A 515 -28.54 36.78 7.32
C LYS A 515 -29.98 36.59 6.81
N THR A 516 -30.45 35.36 6.58
CA THR A 516 -31.90 35.02 6.64
C THR A 516 -32.06 33.50 6.56
N GLU A 517 -33.02 32.91 7.26
CA GLU A 517 -33.40 31.47 7.25
C GLU A 517 -32.69 30.49 8.21
N VAL A 518 -32.17 30.94 9.36
CA VAL A 518 -31.65 30.03 10.41
C VAL A 518 -32.79 29.38 11.25
N GLY A 519 -34.04 29.83 11.10
CA GLY A 519 -35.17 29.31 11.89
C GLY A 519 -35.77 27.98 11.38
N GLY A 520 -35.73 27.70 10.08
CA GLY A 520 -36.40 26.52 9.48
C GLY A 520 -35.49 25.30 9.32
N LEU A 521 -34.19 25.50 9.10
CA LEU A 521 -33.22 24.42 8.86
C LEU A 521 -32.81 23.67 10.14
N ALA A 522 -32.93 24.29 11.32
CA ALA A 522 -32.67 23.64 12.59
C ALA A 522 -33.73 22.56 12.92
N GLN A 523 -35.00 22.79 12.53
CA GLN A 523 -36.10 21.85 12.75
C GLN A 523 -36.04 20.65 11.80
N LEU A 524 -35.69 20.86 10.52
CA LEU A 524 -35.50 19.75 9.56
C LEU A 524 -34.30 18.86 9.93
N ASN A 525 -33.23 19.41 10.52
CA ASN A 525 -32.07 18.61 10.92
C ASN A 525 -32.38 17.72 12.12
N THR A 526 -33.15 18.20 13.11
CA THR A 526 -33.60 17.36 14.24
C THR A 526 -34.54 16.24 13.80
N ASP A 527 -35.49 16.53 12.91
CA ASP A 527 -36.46 15.54 12.40
C ASP A 527 -35.77 14.45 11.56
N VAL A 528 -34.71 14.79 10.82
CA VAL A 528 -33.91 13.83 10.04
C VAL A 528 -33.00 12.99 10.95
N THR A 529 -32.39 13.57 11.98
CA THR A 529 -31.58 12.80 12.95
C THR A 529 -32.42 11.86 13.80
N GLU A 530 -33.60 12.28 14.29
CA GLU A 530 -34.52 11.40 15.01
C GLU A 530 -35.08 10.30 14.10
N SER A 531 -35.40 10.62 12.84
CA SER A 531 -35.84 9.60 11.87
C SER A 531 -34.74 8.58 11.49
N ILE A 532 -33.46 8.95 11.58
CA ILE A 532 -32.33 8.04 11.35
C ILE A 532 -32.09 7.16 12.59
N GLU A 533 -32.24 7.70 13.80
CA GLU A 533 -32.11 6.94 15.04
C GLU A 533 -33.26 5.94 15.23
N ASP A 534 -34.49 6.32 14.92
CA ASP A 534 -35.63 5.42 15.00
C ASP A 534 -35.60 4.32 13.92
N ARG A 535 -35.08 4.62 12.72
CA ARG A 535 -34.84 3.59 11.69
C ARG A 535 -33.69 2.64 12.05
N ARG A 536 -32.66 3.13 12.75
CA ARG A 536 -31.58 2.28 13.29
C ARG A 536 -32.07 1.34 14.39
N ARG A 537 -32.99 1.79 15.26
CA ARG A 537 -33.62 0.93 16.27
C ARG A 537 -34.52 -0.14 15.64
N GLN A 538 -35.20 0.18 14.55
CA GLN A 538 -36.06 -0.77 13.86
C GLN A 538 -35.27 -1.87 13.13
N CYS A 539 -34.12 -1.53 12.52
CA CYS A 539 -33.19 -2.54 11.98
C CYS A 539 -32.61 -3.47 13.08
N GLN A 540 -32.33 -2.95 14.28
CA GLN A 540 -31.86 -3.76 15.41
C GLN A 540 -32.90 -4.77 15.91
N LEU A 541 -34.19 -4.42 15.85
CA LEU A 541 -35.29 -5.34 16.24
C LEU A 541 -35.45 -6.48 15.23
N GLU A 542 -35.32 -6.19 13.92
CA GLU A 542 -35.43 -7.18 12.86
C GLU A 542 -34.23 -8.14 12.80
N GLU A 543 -33.01 -7.67 13.14
CA GLU A 543 -31.82 -8.52 13.30
C GLU A 543 -31.94 -9.46 14.51
N LEU A 544 -32.43 -8.97 15.65
CA LEU A 544 -32.65 -9.79 16.85
C LEU A 544 -33.75 -10.83 16.63
N GLU A 545 -34.81 -10.51 15.88
CA GLU A 545 -35.85 -11.49 15.52
C GLU A 545 -35.32 -12.59 14.59
N GLY A 546 -34.46 -12.24 13.63
CA GLY A 546 -33.80 -13.19 12.73
C GLY A 546 -32.83 -14.13 13.46
N GLU A 547 -32.03 -13.61 14.40
CA GLU A 547 -31.10 -14.43 15.20
C GLU A 547 -31.84 -15.37 16.17
N VAL A 548 -32.98 -14.92 16.73
CA VAL A 548 -33.83 -15.76 17.60
C VAL A 548 -34.51 -16.86 16.79
N GLU A 549 -34.99 -16.59 15.56
CA GLU A 549 -35.55 -17.63 14.68
C GLU A 549 -34.48 -18.66 14.26
N GLU A 550 -33.25 -18.22 13.96
CA GLU A 550 -32.16 -19.13 13.62
C GLU A 550 -31.73 -19.99 14.82
N MET A 551 -31.68 -19.41 16.02
CA MET A 551 -31.44 -20.16 17.27
C MET A 551 -32.58 -21.15 17.57
N CYS A 552 -33.83 -20.77 17.38
CA CYS A 552 -34.97 -21.66 17.55
C CYS A 552 -34.97 -22.82 16.53
N SER A 553 -34.55 -22.57 15.30
CA SER A 553 -34.40 -23.61 14.26
C SER A 553 -33.27 -24.59 14.61
N LYS A 554 -32.11 -24.10 15.08
CA LYS A 554 -30.99 -24.94 15.54
C LYS A 554 -31.35 -25.77 16.77
N MET A 555 -32.12 -25.21 17.70
CA MET A 555 -32.61 -25.96 18.88
C MET A 555 -33.64 -27.03 18.54
N GLN A 556 -34.44 -26.86 17.47
CA GLN A 556 -35.35 -27.90 16.99
C GLN A 556 -34.61 -29.05 16.29
N GLU A 557 -33.55 -28.76 15.54
CA GLU A 557 -32.70 -29.80 14.91
C GLU A 557 -31.95 -30.65 15.95
N ASP A 558 -31.38 -30.04 16.99
CA ASP A 558 -30.65 -30.76 18.06
C ASP A 558 -31.56 -31.63 18.95
N SER A 559 -32.87 -31.34 18.99
CA SER A 559 -33.85 -32.16 19.73
C SER A 559 -34.27 -33.45 19.00
N SER A 560 -33.87 -33.62 17.73
CA SER A 560 -34.32 -34.74 16.88
C SER A 560 -33.33 -35.91 16.74
N VAL A 561 -32.18 -35.86 17.41
CA VAL A 561 -31.12 -36.90 17.32
C VAL A 561 -31.13 -37.91 18.48
N SER A 562 -32.08 -37.83 19.42
CA SER A 562 -32.24 -38.85 20.47
C SER A 562 -33.54 -39.66 20.33
N GLN A 563 -33.66 -40.44 19.25
CA GLN A 563 -34.51 -41.63 19.19
C GLN A 563 -34.23 -42.43 17.90
N ILE A 564 -33.30 -43.38 17.97
CA ILE A 564 -33.36 -44.80 17.54
C ILE A 564 -32.00 -45.43 17.85
#